data_AF-A0A8H4L9D8-F1
#
_entry.id   AF-A0A8H4L9D8-F1
#
_cell.length_a   1.000
_cell.length_b   1.000
_cell.length_c   1.000
_cell.angle_alpha   90.00
_cell.angle_beta   90.00
_cell.angle_gamma   90.00
#
_symmetry.space_group_name_H-M   'P 1'
#
loop_
_entity.id
_entity.type
_entity.pdbx_description
1 polymer ?
#
loop_
_entity_poly.entity_id
_entity_poly.type
_entity_poly.pdbx_seq_one_letter_code
_entity_poly.pdbx_strand_id
1 'polypeptide(L)'
;MLDAIRTVVVAAMIPGGYGVMIVAHSLIAGPQGTRKEVDRFIHGPGSYIGDIVNHQPRFRNNPTSLSPRRFNITGLSPNGALPQTRYFPRQRDFPTDQIEQAVKAGARAIVLGTYHGGYWPKESVKEMLPLIKKHRVLVILADPTPAGYVQESKFGFGVPAGDWDPFQLLSYLRYVLLFTNNKEDICMAIWSGVATAVIAIEPTTE
;
A
#
# COMPACT_ATOMS: atom_id res chain seq x y z
N MET A 1 -5.72 26.33 -7.91
CA MET A 1 -5.24 26.85 -6.60
C MET A 1 -6.39 27.32 -5.73
N LEU A 2 -7.26 28.21 -6.20
CA LEU A 2 -8.42 28.69 -5.42
C LEU A 2 -9.35 27.56 -4.96
N ASP A 3 -9.63 26.58 -5.83
CA ASP A 3 -10.48 25.44 -5.46
C ASP A 3 -9.85 24.59 -4.35
N ALA A 4 -8.52 24.39 -4.35
CA ALA A 4 -7.84 23.65 -3.30
C ALA A 4 -7.95 24.34 -1.93
N ILE A 5 -7.83 25.67 -1.90
CA ILE A 5 -8.02 26.46 -0.67
C ILE A 5 -9.46 26.29 -0.15
N ARG A 6 -10.46 26.41 -1.04
CA ARG A 6 -11.87 26.21 -0.67
C ARG A 6 -12.13 24.81 -0.15
N THR A 7 -11.59 23.79 -0.81
CA THR A 7 -11.69 22.39 -0.37
C THR A 7 -11.13 22.21 1.04
N VAL A 8 -9.98 22.81 1.35
CA VAL A 8 -9.39 22.73 2.70
C VAL A 8 -10.28 23.40 3.74
N VAL A 9 -10.81 24.60 3.46
CA VAL A 9 -11.71 25.31 4.39
C VAL A 9 -12.96 24.49 4.69
N VAL A 10 -13.60 23.92 3.66
CA VAL A 10 -14.81 23.10 3.86
C VAL A 10 -14.48 21.78 4.56
N ALA A 11 -13.37 21.12 4.20
CA ALA A 11 -12.94 19.89 4.84
C ALA A 11 -12.63 20.07 6.34
N ALA A 12 -12.09 21.24 6.74
CA ALA A 12 -11.80 21.56 8.14
C ALA A 12 -13.06 21.67 9.01
N MET A 13 -14.23 21.89 8.40
CA MET A 13 -15.52 21.91 9.09
C MET A 13 -16.13 20.52 9.27
N ILE A 14 -15.57 19.48 8.66
CA ILE A 14 -16.08 18.10 8.72
C ILE A 14 -15.43 17.37 9.91
N PRO A 15 -16.23 16.92 10.91
CA PRO A 15 -15.70 16.16 12.05
C PRO A 15 -14.91 14.93 11.59
N GLY A 16 -13.75 14.70 12.21
CA GLY A 16 -12.82 13.61 11.84
C GLY A 16 -11.81 13.97 10.75
N GLY A 17 -12.18 14.87 9.81
CA GLY A 17 -11.31 15.39 8.75
C GLY A 17 -10.82 14.33 7.74
N TYR A 18 -10.43 14.77 6.54
CA TYR A 18 -10.00 13.88 5.45
C TYR A 18 -8.50 13.54 5.43
N GLY A 19 -7.73 14.02 6.40
CA GLY A 19 -6.27 13.87 6.38
C GLY A 19 -5.65 14.56 5.16
N VAL A 20 -4.73 13.87 4.48
CA VAL A 20 -4.09 14.37 3.26
C VAL A 20 -5.05 14.19 2.08
N MET A 21 -5.25 15.25 1.29
CA MET A 21 -6.06 15.24 0.08
C MET A 21 -5.26 15.75 -1.13
N ILE A 22 -5.52 15.17 -2.28
CA ILE A 22 -5.11 15.65 -3.59
C ILE A 22 -6.33 16.36 -4.21
N VAL A 23 -6.13 17.60 -4.64
CA VAL A 23 -7.16 18.41 -5.32
C VAL A 23 -6.65 18.83 -6.69
N ALA A 24 -7.23 18.28 -7.76
CA ALA A 24 -6.78 18.55 -9.14
C ALA A 24 -7.91 18.28 -10.16
N HIS A 25 -8.04 19.12 -11.20
CA HIS A 25 -8.98 18.92 -12.32
C HIS A 25 -10.40 18.49 -11.87
N SER A 26 -10.95 19.22 -10.89
CA SER A 26 -12.24 18.94 -10.25
C SER A 26 -12.34 17.66 -9.41
N LEU A 27 -11.26 16.89 -9.23
CA LEU A 27 -11.20 15.73 -8.34
C LEU A 27 -10.73 16.15 -6.93
N ILE A 28 -11.34 15.54 -5.91
CA ILE A 28 -10.84 15.48 -4.53
C ILE A 28 -10.60 14.00 -4.22
N ALA A 29 -9.36 13.62 -3.93
CA ALA A 29 -8.98 12.23 -3.68
C ALA A 29 -7.98 12.10 -2.53
N GLY A 30 -7.93 10.94 -1.89
CA GLY A 30 -6.86 10.55 -0.97
C GLY A 30 -5.58 10.18 -1.73
N PRO A 31 -4.42 10.17 -1.07
CA PRO A 31 -3.15 9.88 -1.72
C PRO A 31 -3.01 8.41 -2.13
N GLN A 32 -3.47 7.48 -1.29
CA GLN A 32 -3.36 6.03 -1.49
C GLN A 32 -4.08 5.61 -2.77
N GLY A 33 -3.39 4.97 -3.71
CA GLY A 33 -3.94 4.52 -4.99
C GLY A 33 -4.13 5.62 -6.05
N THR A 34 -4.05 6.90 -5.68
CA THR A 34 -4.17 8.01 -6.64
C THR A 34 -2.89 8.23 -7.41
N ARG A 35 -2.94 8.12 -8.73
CA ARG A 35 -1.77 8.29 -9.62
C ARG A 35 -2.00 9.35 -10.68
N LYS A 36 -0.89 9.84 -11.25
CA LYS A 36 -0.90 10.71 -12.43
C LYS A 36 -0.91 9.84 -13.69
N GLU A 37 -1.86 10.08 -14.58
CA GLU A 37 -1.89 9.52 -15.92
C GLU A 37 -1.93 10.66 -16.93
N VAL A 38 -0.85 10.80 -17.70
CA VAL A 38 -0.66 11.85 -18.70
C VAL A 38 -0.89 13.24 -18.08
N ASP A 39 -2.09 13.79 -18.21
CA ASP A 39 -2.52 15.12 -17.82
C ASP A 39 -3.48 15.15 -16.62
N ARG A 40 -3.91 13.98 -16.11
CA ARG A 40 -4.92 13.89 -15.04
C ARG A 40 -4.46 13.05 -13.86
N PHE A 41 -5.15 13.23 -12.73
CA PHE A 41 -5.06 12.30 -11.62
C PHE A 41 -6.23 11.31 -11.71
N ILE A 42 -5.92 10.04 -11.49
CA ILE A 42 -6.92 8.98 -11.40
C ILE A 42 -6.82 8.41 -9.99
N HIS A 43 -7.96 8.38 -9.30
CA HIS A 43 -8.05 7.82 -7.96
C HIS A 43 -8.13 6.29 -8.02
N GLY A 44 -7.61 5.62 -6.99
CA GLY A 44 -7.88 4.20 -6.77
C GLY A 44 -9.31 3.97 -6.26
N PRO A 45 -9.74 2.69 -6.14
CA PRO A 45 -11.08 2.34 -5.67
C PRO A 45 -11.46 2.92 -4.29
N GLY A 46 -10.49 3.02 -3.37
CA GLY A 46 -10.69 3.56 -2.02
C GLY A 46 -10.34 5.04 -1.85
N SER A 47 -9.77 5.68 -2.88
CA SER A 47 -9.20 7.03 -2.78
C SER A 47 -10.15 8.13 -3.19
N TYR A 48 -11.29 7.82 -3.80
CA TYR A 48 -12.24 8.86 -4.19
C TYR A 48 -12.90 9.51 -2.97
N ILE A 49 -12.77 10.83 -2.85
CA ILE A 49 -13.38 11.60 -1.75
C ILE A 49 -14.56 12.41 -2.27
N GLY A 50 -14.42 13.04 -3.44
CA GLY A 50 -15.47 13.87 -4.02
C GLY A 50 -15.00 14.67 -5.23
N ASP A 51 -15.77 15.69 -5.59
CA ASP A 51 -15.47 16.55 -6.75
C ASP A 51 -15.60 18.04 -6.40
N ILE A 52 -15.13 18.89 -7.31
CA ILE A 52 -15.42 20.32 -7.33
C ILE A 52 -16.42 20.60 -8.45
N VAL A 53 -17.59 21.13 -8.08
CA VAL A 53 -18.64 21.51 -9.02
C VAL A 53 -18.93 22.99 -8.84
N ASN A 54 -18.82 23.79 -9.89
CA ASN A 54 -19.00 25.25 -9.85
C ASN A 54 -18.14 25.92 -8.76
N HIS A 55 -16.88 25.51 -8.65
CA HIS A 55 -15.93 25.97 -7.62
C HIS A 55 -16.37 25.70 -6.17
N GLN A 56 -17.26 24.73 -5.95
CA GLN A 56 -17.71 24.28 -4.65
C GLN A 56 -17.30 22.81 -4.44
N PRO A 57 -16.56 22.49 -3.36
CA PRO A 57 -16.23 21.10 -3.05
C PRO A 57 -17.48 20.34 -2.62
N ARG A 58 -17.66 19.15 -3.19
CA ARG A 58 -18.72 18.20 -2.87
C ARG A 58 -18.09 16.89 -2.41
N PHE A 59 -18.04 16.70 -1.09
CA PHE A 59 -17.58 15.47 -0.48
C PHE A 59 -18.66 14.40 -0.62
N ARG A 60 -18.32 13.25 -1.20
CA ARG A 60 -19.26 12.16 -1.49
C ARG A 60 -19.03 10.93 -0.60
N ASN A 61 -17.80 10.71 -0.17
CA ASN A 61 -17.42 9.60 0.69
C ASN A 61 -16.89 10.13 2.02
N ASN A 62 -17.22 9.46 3.13
CA ASN A 62 -16.73 9.84 4.45
C ASN A 62 -15.24 9.48 4.65
N PRO A 63 -14.51 10.24 5.49
CA PRO A 63 -13.10 10.00 5.74
C PRO A 63 -12.86 8.87 6.75
N THR A 64 -13.21 7.62 6.42
CA THR A 64 -12.73 6.43 7.16
C THR A 64 -13.22 5.18 6.42
N SER A 65 -12.34 4.30 5.93
CA SER A 65 -11.63 3.30 6.76
C SER A 65 -10.20 2.97 6.30
N LEU A 66 -9.61 3.74 5.37
CA LEU A 66 -8.35 3.39 4.71
C LEU A 66 -7.30 4.52 4.76
N SER A 67 -7.40 5.49 5.67
CA SER A 67 -6.33 6.49 5.79
C SER A 67 -5.03 5.82 6.25
N PRO A 68 -3.90 6.02 5.56
CA PRO A 68 -2.62 5.48 5.99
C PRO A 68 -2.30 5.89 7.43
N ARG A 69 -1.60 5.01 8.16
CA ARG A 69 -1.13 5.28 9.52
C ARG A 69 -0.32 6.57 9.53
N ARG A 70 -0.57 7.42 10.53
CA ARG A 70 0.22 8.64 10.76
C ARG A 70 1.48 8.28 11.54
N PHE A 71 2.61 8.84 11.12
CA PHE A 71 3.89 8.66 11.79
C PHE A 71 4.35 9.98 12.40
N ASN A 72 4.85 9.93 13.64
CA ASN A 72 5.52 11.07 14.22
C ASN A 72 6.99 11.09 13.75
N ILE A 73 7.33 12.03 12.88
CA ILE A 73 8.66 12.14 12.27
C ILE A 73 9.56 13.19 12.91
N THR A 74 9.11 13.88 13.98
CA THR A 74 9.85 15.04 14.55
C THR A 74 11.22 14.68 15.13
N GLY A 75 11.47 13.40 15.45
CA GLY A 75 12.76 12.91 15.93
C GLY A 75 13.61 12.20 14.87
N LEU A 76 13.17 12.15 13.61
CA LEU A 76 13.93 11.48 12.56
C LEU A 76 15.01 12.41 11.99
N SER A 77 16.23 11.89 11.88
CA SER A 77 17.30 12.58 11.16
C SER A 77 16.98 12.65 9.67
N PRO A 78 17.18 13.80 9.00
CA PRO A 78 17.08 13.91 7.54
C PRO A 78 18.00 12.92 6.80
N ASN A 79 19.10 12.50 7.43
CA ASN A 79 20.07 11.56 6.88
C ASN A 79 19.90 10.13 7.43
N GLY A 80 18.83 9.88 8.20
CA GLY A 80 18.53 8.56 8.74
C GLY A 80 18.19 7.56 7.63
N ALA A 81 18.87 6.43 7.61
CA ALA A 81 18.57 5.37 6.64
C ALA A 81 17.20 4.75 6.95
N LEU A 82 16.28 4.81 6.00
CA LEU A 82 15.04 4.06 6.08
C LEU A 82 15.26 2.58 5.70
N PRO A 83 14.55 1.63 6.35
CA PRO A 83 14.57 0.22 5.98
C PRO A 83 14.45 0.00 4.48
N GLN A 84 15.13 -1.01 3.95
CA GLN A 84 15.08 -1.33 2.52
C GLN A 84 13.80 -2.11 2.20
N THR A 85 13.14 -1.69 1.13
CA THR A 85 12.01 -2.38 0.49
C THR A 85 12.30 -2.53 -0.98
N ARG A 86 11.82 -3.61 -1.61
CA ARG A 86 12.01 -3.84 -3.04
C ARG A 86 10.71 -4.22 -3.71
N TYR A 87 10.48 -3.62 -4.87
CA TYR A 87 9.37 -3.99 -5.74
C TYR A 87 9.84 -4.96 -6.80
N PHE A 88 9.06 -6.02 -7.00
CA PHE A 88 9.21 -6.92 -8.13
C PHE A 88 7.96 -6.86 -8.99
N PRO A 89 8.08 -6.49 -10.27
CA PRO A 89 6.94 -6.50 -11.18
C PRO A 89 6.43 -7.93 -11.39
N ARG A 90 5.16 -8.05 -11.77
CA ARG A 90 4.59 -9.33 -12.18
C ARG A 90 5.37 -9.89 -13.36
N GLN A 91 5.80 -11.14 -13.27
CA GLN A 91 6.52 -11.85 -14.32
C GLN A 91 6.09 -13.31 -14.31
N ARG A 92 5.93 -13.93 -15.49
CA ARG A 92 5.55 -15.34 -15.60
C ARG A 92 6.64 -16.24 -15.02
N ASP A 93 7.89 -15.98 -15.40
CA ASP A 93 9.06 -16.76 -15.02
C ASP A 93 9.88 -15.97 -14.01
N PHE A 94 9.30 -15.72 -12.83
CA PHE A 94 9.95 -14.90 -11.81
C PHE A 94 11.15 -15.62 -11.21
N PRO A 95 12.36 -15.07 -11.35
CA PRO A 95 13.56 -15.73 -10.88
C PRO A 95 13.69 -15.52 -9.36
N THR A 96 13.51 -16.61 -8.61
CA THR A 96 13.40 -16.57 -7.13
C THR A 96 14.69 -16.15 -6.43
N ASP A 97 15.84 -16.26 -7.09
CA ASP A 97 17.13 -15.75 -6.63
C ASP A 97 17.11 -14.23 -6.40
N GLN A 98 16.24 -13.49 -7.10
CA GLN A 98 16.07 -12.05 -6.86
C GLN A 98 15.57 -11.75 -5.44
N ILE A 99 14.77 -12.64 -4.83
CA ILE A 99 14.36 -12.50 -3.43
C ILE A 99 15.58 -12.61 -2.53
N GLU A 100 16.43 -13.64 -2.74
CA GLU A 100 17.65 -13.80 -1.94
C GLU A 100 18.58 -12.58 -2.07
N GLN A 101 18.75 -12.06 -3.28
CA GLN A 101 19.56 -10.86 -3.52
C GLN A 101 18.99 -9.65 -2.78
N ALA A 102 17.67 -9.46 -2.78
CA ALA A 102 17.03 -8.38 -2.03
C ALA A 102 17.26 -8.52 -0.52
N VAL A 103 17.15 -9.73 0.01
CA VAL A 103 17.41 -10.01 1.43
C VAL A 103 18.87 -9.74 1.79
N LYS A 104 19.81 -10.19 0.97
CA LYS A 104 21.25 -9.90 1.16
C LYS A 104 21.54 -8.40 1.15
N ALA A 105 20.79 -7.64 0.36
CA ALA A 105 20.83 -6.18 0.36
C ALA A 105 20.08 -5.51 1.53
N GLY A 106 19.52 -6.29 2.47
CA GLY A 106 18.85 -5.81 3.68
C GLY A 106 17.35 -5.56 3.53
N ALA A 107 16.70 -6.05 2.47
CA ALA A 107 15.26 -5.90 2.31
C ALA A 107 14.51 -6.67 3.41
N ARG A 108 13.65 -5.96 4.14
CA ARG A 108 12.81 -6.53 5.21
C ARG A 108 11.39 -6.84 4.75
N ALA A 109 10.94 -6.15 3.70
CA ALA A 109 9.71 -6.44 3.00
C ALA A 109 9.92 -6.31 1.49
N ILE A 110 9.17 -7.10 0.74
CA ILE A 110 9.11 -7.04 -0.71
C ILE A 110 7.67 -6.80 -1.15
N VAL A 111 7.50 -5.93 -2.14
CA VAL A 111 6.22 -5.70 -2.80
C VAL A 111 6.23 -6.48 -4.10
N LEU A 112 5.30 -7.41 -4.26
CA LEU A 112 5.10 -8.15 -5.50
C LEU A 112 3.95 -7.54 -6.27
N GLY A 113 4.24 -7.11 -7.49
CA GLY A 113 3.22 -6.85 -8.49
C GLY A 113 2.51 -8.16 -8.80
N THR A 114 1.20 -8.17 -8.61
CA THR A 114 0.36 -9.34 -8.88
C THR A 114 -0.31 -9.24 -10.23
N TYR A 115 -0.77 -10.38 -10.74
CA TYR A 115 -1.86 -10.37 -11.69
C TYR A 115 -3.17 -10.10 -10.94
N HIS A 116 -4.18 -9.60 -11.65
CA HIS A 116 -5.43 -9.10 -11.09
C HIS A 116 -5.93 -9.79 -9.81
N GLY A 117 -6.28 -9.00 -8.81
CA GLY A 117 -6.85 -9.49 -7.55
C GLY A 117 -5.89 -10.36 -6.74
N GLY A 118 -4.58 -10.09 -6.80
CA GLY A 118 -3.58 -10.78 -5.98
C GLY A 118 -3.08 -12.11 -6.55
N TYR A 119 -3.42 -12.46 -7.80
CA TYR A 119 -3.02 -13.74 -8.37
C TYR A 119 -1.51 -13.79 -8.67
N TRP A 120 -0.92 -14.93 -8.32
CA TRP A 120 0.41 -15.37 -8.75
C TRP A 120 0.35 -16.84 -9.19
N PRO A 121 1.12 -17.24 -10.22
CA PRO A 121 1.25 -18.64 -10.60
C PRO A 121 1.64 -19.55 -9.43
N LYS A 122 0.88 -20.63 -9.25
CA LYS A 122 1.02 -21.56 -8.11
C LYS A 122 2.42 -22.16 -8.00
N GLU A 123 3.05 -22.50 -9.13
CA GLU A 123 4.40 -23.08 -9.14
C GLU A 123 5.44 -22.05 -8.68
N SER A 124 5.38 -20.80 -9.14
CA SER A 124 6.25 -19.73 -8.64
C SER A 124 6.06 -19.49 -7.14
N VAL A 125 4.81 -19.54 -6.64
CA VAL A 125 4.53 -19.43 -5.20
C VAL A 125 5.19 -20.57 -4.41
N LYS A 126 5.14 -21.82 -4.90
CA LYS A 126 5.81 -22.96 -4.25
C LYS A 126 7.33 -22.76 -4.18
N GLU A 127 7.94 -22.20 -5.21
CA GLU A 127 9.38 -21.93 -5.24
C GLU A 127 9.78 -20.78 -4.31
N MET A 128 8.96 -19.73 -4.24
CA MET A 128 9.23 -18.55 -3.39
C MET A 128 9.03 -18.84 -1.89
N LEU A 129 8.04 -19.68 -1.53
CA LEU A 129 7.63 -19.92 -0.15
C LEU A 129 8.78 -20.37 0.78
N PRO A 130 9.64 -21.34 0.42
CA PRO A 130 10.79 -21.73 1.24
C PRO A 130 11.74 -20.57 1.53
N LEU A 131 12.03 -19.72 0.54
CA LEU A 131 12.91 -18.56 0.69
C LEU A 131 12.30 -17.52 1.63
N ILE A 132 11.02 -17.22 1.46
CA ILE A 132 10.28 -16.28 2.31
C ILE A 132 10.28 -16.75 3.77
N LYS A 133 10.03 -18.04 3.99
CA LYS A 133 10.06 -18.64 5.33
C LYS A 133 11.46 -18.61 5.94
N LYS A 134 12.48 -19.05 5.18
CA LYS A 134 13.89 -19.07 5.59
C LYS A 134 14.39 -17.68 6.01
N HIS A 135 14.05 -16.66 5.22
CA HIS A 135 14.54 -15.29 5.43
C HIS A 135 13.58 -14.41 6.23
N ARG A 136 12.40 -14.92 6.61
CA ARG A 136 11.35 -14.19 7.35
C ARG A 136 11.00 -12.83 6.71
N VAL A 137 10.99 -12.79 5.38
CA VAL A 137 10.68 -11.58 4.63
C VAL A 137 9.18 -11.38 4.54
N LEU A 138 8.72 -10.16 4.77
CA LEU A 138 7.31 -9.85 4.53
C LEU A 138 7.06 -9.67 3.03
N VAL A 139 6.09 -10.42 2.49
CA VAL A 139 5.64 -10.26 1.11
C VAL A 139 4.32 -9.52 1.10
N ILE A 140 4.21 -8.49 0.26
CA ILE A 140 3.02 -7.67 0.14
C ILE A 140 2.60 -7.67 -1.33
N LEU A 141 1.33 -7.96 -1.57
CA LEU A 141 0.74 -8.16 -2.89
C LEU A 141 0.00 -6.91 -3.33
N ALA A 142 0.52 -6.22 -4.34
CA ALA A 142 -0.10 -5.04 -4.91
C ALA A 142 -0.42 -5.26 -6.39
N ASP A 143 -1.48 -4.64 -6.89
CA ASP A 143 -1.83 -4.71 -8.31
C ASP A 143 -1.27 -3.49 -9.05
N PRO A 144 -0.49 -3.72 -10.13
CA PRO A 144 -0.17 -2.82 -11.20
C PRO A 144 -1.03 -1.59 -11.45
N THR A 145 -2.30 -1.91 -11.52
CA THR A 145 -3.22 -1.34 -12.49
C THR A 145 -4.07 -0.21 -11.91
N PRO A 146 -4.56 0.71 -12.76
CA PRO A 146 -5.51 1.80 -12.45
C PRO A 146 -6.57 1.45 -11.42
N ALA A 147 -7.33 0.41 -11.72
CA ALA A 147 -8.42 -0.09 -10.90
C ALA A 147 -8.02 -1.32 -10.08
N GLY A 148 -6.72 -1.56 -9.92
CA GLY A 148 -6.19 -2.71 -9.22
C GLY A 148 -6.59 -2.68 -7.75
N TYR A 149 -7.18 -3.78 -7.29
CA TYR A 149 -7.47 -3.99 -5.87
C TYR A 149 -7.11 -5.41 -5.49
N VAL A 150 -6.24 -5.57 -4.50
CA VAL A 150 -5.86 -6.88 -3.98
C VAL A 150 -6.61 -7.11 -2.68
N GLN A 151 -7.71 -7.86 -2.74
CA GLN A 151 -8.54 -8.14 -1.57
C GLN A 151 -8.01 -9.28 -0.71
N GLU A 152 -7.40 -10.27 -1.34
CA GLU A 152 -7.04 -11.53 -0.70
C GLU A 152 -5.66 -11.99 -1.15
N SER A 153 -4.98 -12.71 -0.25
CA SER A 153 -3.78 -13.46 -0.57
C SER A 153 -4.21 -14.85 -1.08
N LYS A 154 -4.25 -15.01 -2.40
CA LYS A 154 -4.51 -16.31 -3.02
C LYS A 154 -3.37 -17.26 -2.64
N PHE A 155 -3.71 -18.49 -2.23
CA PHE A 155 -2.77 -19.51 -1.78
C PHE A 155 -2.03 -19.23 -0.45
N GLY A 156 -2.54 -18.34 0.40
CA GLY A 156 -1.95 -18.05 1.72
C GLY A 156 -0.55 -17.42 1.66
N PHE A 157 -0.27 -16.72 0.56
CA PHE A 157 1.00 -16.08 0.25
C PHE A 157 0.89 -14.56 0.31
N GLY A 158 1.64 -13.94 1.22
CA GLY A 158 1.77 -12.49 1.31
C GLY A 158 0.57 -11.76 1.93
N VAL A 159 0.69 -10.44 2.03
CA VAL A 159 -0.32 -9.54 2.60
C VAL A 159 -1.02 -8.79 1.46
N PRO A 160 -2.36 -8.83 1.35
CA PRO A 160 -3.07 -8.05 0.34
C PRO A 160 -2.88 -6.55 0.58
N ALA A 161 -2.52 -5.79 -0.45
CA ALA A 161 -2.31 -4.35 -0.35
C ALA A 161 -3.55 -3.51 -0.69
N GLY A 162 -4.70 -4.12 -1.02
CA GLY A 162 -5.87 -3.38 -1.43
C GLY A 162 -5.63 -2.47 -2.61
N ASP A 163 -5.95 -1.19 -2.43
CA ASP A 163 -5.86 -0.12 -3.43
C ASP A 163 -4.49 0.58 -3.45
N TRP A 164 -3.53 0.11 -2.66
CA TRP A 164 -2.18 0.66 -2.71
C TRP A 164 -1.54 0.47 -4.08
N ASP A 165 -1.15 1.58 -4.70
CA ASP A 165 -0.18 1.56 -5.79
C ASP A 165 1.17 1.01 -5.27
N PRO A 166 1.84 0.09 -6.00
CA PRO A 166 3.07 -0.53 -5.52
C PRO A 166 4.18 0.47 -5.18
N PHE A 167 4.32 1.57 -5.92
CA PHE A 167 5.39 2.56 -5.70
C PHE A 167 5.10 3.46 -4.51
N GLN A 168 3.83 3.83 -4.31
CA GLN A 168 3.39 4.53 -3.10
C GLN A 168 3.62 3.64 -1.87
N LEU A 169 3.25 2.38 -1.97
CA LEU A 169 3.40 1.38 -0.91
C LEU A 169 4.87 1.20 -0.52
N LEU A 170 5.80 1.15 -1.48
CA LEU A 170 7.23 1.08 -1.16
C LEU A 170 7.65 2.19 -0.21
N SER A 171 7.24 3.43 -0.49
CA SER A 171 7.61 4.58 0.35
C SER A 171 6.94 4.50 1.72
N TYR A 172 5.65 4.17 1.77
CA TYR A 172 4.91 4.03 3.02
C TYR A 172 5.47 2.91 3.92
N LEU A 173 5.77 1.74 3.35
CA LEU A 173 6.33 0.60 4.08
C LEU A 173 7.65 0.89 4.76
N ARG A 174 8.49 1.73 4.16
CA ARG A 174 9.76 2.12 4.77
C ARG A 174 9.56 2.84 6.10
N TYR A 175 8.50 3.65 6.21
CA TYR A 175 8.09 4.22 7.50
C TYR A 175 7.45 3.18 8.41
N VAL A 176 6.53 2.34 7.92
CA VAL A 176 5.93 1.27 8.75
C VAL A 176 7.03 0.41 9.41
N LEU A 177 8.01 -0.04 8.64
CA LEU A 177 9.11 -0.89 9.09
C LEU A 177 10.13 -0.17 10.00
N LEU A 178 10.15 1.16 9.97
CA LEU A 178 10.95 1.97 10.88
C LEU A 178 10.32 2.02 12.27
N PHE A 179 8.98 2.04 12.35
CA PHE A 179 8.24 2.18 13.60
C PHE A 179 7.76 0.86 14.20
N THR A 180 7.77 -0.24 13.44
CA THR A 180 7.43 -1.57 13.97
C THR A 180 8.12 -2.71 13.22
N ASN A 181 8.39 -3.78 13.95
CA ASN A 181 8.84 -5.07 13.41
C ASN A 181 7.76 -6.15 13.59
N ASN A 182 6.64 -5.82 14.24
CA ASN A 182 5.55 -6.74 14.47
C ASN A 182 4.75 -6.92 13.16
N LYS A 183 4.52 -8.18 12.78
CA LYS A 183 3.88 -8.52 11.51
C LYS A 183 2.42 -8.07 11.47
N GLU A 184 1.69 -8.28 12.55
CA GLU A 184 0.28 -7.90 12.67
C GLU A 184 0.10 -6.39 12.52
N ASP A 185 0.95 -5.59 13.18
CA ASP A 185 0.98 -4.14 13.05
C ASP A 185 1.25 -3.69 11.61
N ILE A 186 2.19 -4.36 10.92
CA ILE A 186 2.50 -4.07 9.52
C ILE A 186 1.28 -4.39 8.65
N CYS A 187 0.66 -5.57 8.86
CA CYS A 187 -0.55 -5.96 8.15
C CYS A 187 -1.70 -4.95 8.36
N MET A 188 -1.97 -4.56 9.60
CA MET A 188 -2.99 -3.56 9.93
C MET A 188 -2.68 -2.18 9.33
N ALA A 189 -1.40 -1.82 9.21
CA ALA A 189 -1.00 -0.56 8.60
C ALA A 189 -1.23 -0.54 7.08
N ILE A 190 -1.23 -1.70 6.42
CA ILE A 190 -1.41 -1.84 4.97
C ILE A 190 -2.88 -2.10 4.62
N TRP A 191 -3.55 -2.95 5.41
CA TRP A 191 -4.88 -3.49 5.14
C TRP A 191 -5.77 -3.30 6.36
N SER A 192 -6.85 -2.52 6.22
CA SER A 192 -7.82 -2.26 7.29
C SER A 192 -9.07 -3.16 7.23
N GLY A 193 -9.15 -4.09 6.26
CA GLY A 193 -10.20 -5.09 6.23
C GLY A 193 -10.04 -6.08 7.39
N VAL A 194 -11.13 -6.37 8.09
CA VAL A 194 -11.19 -7.36 9.19
C VAL A 194 -10.41 -8.60 8.79
N ALA A 195 -9.42 -8.97 9.62
CA ALA A 195 -8.51 -10.07 9.43
C ALA A 195 -9.26 -11.34 9.00
N THR A 196 -9.30 -11.60 7.70
CA THR A 196 -9.82 -12.85 7.17
C THR A 196 -8.65 -13.50 6.46
N ALA A 197 -8.03 -14.44 7.17
CA ALA A 197 -6.93 -15.31 6.75
C ALA A 197 -5.55 -14.64 6.53
N VAL A 198 -4.98 -14.02 7.58
CA VAL A 198 -3.53 -14.19 7.80
C VAL A 198 -3.36 -15.59 8.38
N ILE A 199 -3.20 -16.61 7.52
CA ILE A 199 -2.88 -17.94 8.01
C ILE A 199 -1.49 -17.86 8.64
N ALA A 200 -1.49 -18.01 9.96
CA ALA A 200 -0.35 -18.35 10.76
C ALA A 200 0.35 -19.57 10.12
N ILE A 201 1.61 -19.39 9.75
CA ILE A 201 2.52 -20.53 9.69
C ILE A 201 3.47 -20.28 10.85
N GLU A 202 3.03 -20.68 12.04
CA GLU A 202 3.95 -20.96 13.12
C GLU A 202 4.92 -22.05 12.66
N PRO A 203 6.21 -21.99 13.03
CA PRO A 203 7.10 -23.10 12.81
C PRO A 203 6.59 -24.29 13.63
N THR A 204 6.22 -25.38 12.96
CA THR A 204 6.21 -26.68 13.61
C THR A 204 7.64 -26.97 14.04
N THR A 205 7.86 -27.00 15.34
CA THR A 205 9.06 -27.57 15.95
C THR A 205 9.12 -29.05 15.59
N GLU A 206 10.07 -29.42 14.74
CA GLU A 206 10.69 -30.76 14.77
C GLU A 206 12.02 -30.64 15.53
#